data_AF-A0A0F9ZUD5-F1
#
_entry.id   AF-A0A0F9ZUD5-F1
#
_cell.length_a   1.000
_cell.length_b   1.000
_cell.length_c   1.000
_cell.angle_alpha   90.00
_cell.angle_beta   90.00
_cell.angle_gamma   90.00
#
_symmetry.space_group_name_H-M   'P 1'
#
loop_
_entity.id
_entity.type
_entity.pdbx_description
1 polymer ?
#
loop_
_entity_poly.entity_id
_entity_poly.type
_entity_poly.pdbx_seq_one_letter_code
_entity_poly.pdbx_strand_id
1 'polypeptide(L)'
;MPKSKRKVVEEKIDGLVTLIASISAKSAATGVQSPTNIDSATSLVASSSPECTILSPTARQDVVAKGFLTTDEAKQLLADFAAVSEEFSPVLLPPEASLDYLRLERPCLLLAILAACARDHLQARLEIEFRKMLADRVIMNAEKNLDLLQGLLVYLTWNHLYFNPAKEQIYQLSQMAITMAAELKLPPDDSVKDILIQQRGTFDKYGQYYFIIEKMRTFVACYYVDSCISLAMRKPTHFKYCRTVADCCILLPYVSLTAYDKILSCFVQLQGLAEEVDQLFQYNNIRWLGAVDHVQIQVMMNKFKEKLDELVKSFPHEAKANSLIQRKCLYIQIYIQEVGLHSPPHHDINIDFATTCCSWCSSLPRLNIAISCIRAAQSYINEYGCLSPQSLRTTVLFQESELLYAILVLAAATLGAVTVIEPGELRELADISTYLIALRDKMMTMGTMTDHGQDRRDYFWKMAQFFKHCLNWKSQDGSNQAPCLGTCSSSSDDSMSFLRILENIPTEEVIQKDTMFNLLDMSWIMSATEF
;
A
#
# COMPACT_ATOMS: atom_id res chain seq x y z
N MET A 1 9.79 26.19 -48.29
CA MET A 1 10.01 26.57 -46.87
C MET A 1 9.70 25.37 -45.99
N PRO A 2 10.56 24.97 -45.05
CA PRO A 2 10.28 23.84 -44.17
C PRO A 2 9.12 24.21 -43.23
N LYS A 3 8.07 23.39 -43.19
CA LYS A 3 6.92 23.59 -42.29
C LYS A 3 7.45 23.62 -40.85
N SER A 4 7.07 24.65 -40.09
CA SER A 4 7.38 24.77 -38.66
C SER A 4 6.98 23.48 -37.93
N LYS A 5 7.86 22.96 -37.06
CA LYS A 5 7.63 21.74 -36.27
C LYS A 5 6.28 21.76 -35.54
N ARG A 6 5.80 22.95 -35.17
CA ARG A 6 4.47 23.16 -34.55
C ARG A 6 3.31 22.78 -35.48
N LYS A 7 3.39 23.14 -36.77
CA LYS A 7 2.34 22.86 -37.75
C LYS A 7 2.23 21.37 -38.10
N VAL A 8 3.36 20.65 -38.02
CA VAL A 8 3.39 19.18 -38.21
C VAL A 8 2.78 18.46 -36.99
N VAL A 9 2.93 19.02 -35.79
CA VAL A 9 2.31 18.48 -34.57
C VAL A 9 0.80 18.73 -34.58
N GLU A 10 0.36 19.93 -34.97
CA GLU A 10 -1.06 20.27 -35.11
C GLU A 10 -1.75 19.39 -36.19
N GLU A 11 -1.14 19.21 -37.36
CA GLU A 11 -1.65 18.31 -38.41
C GLU A 11 -1.73 16.83 -37.94
N LYS A 12 -0.81 16.37 -37.08
CA LYS A 12 -0.83 15.02 -36.50
C LYS A 12 -1.90 14.85 -35.41
N ILE A 13 -2.14 15.89 -34.61
CA ILE A 13 -3.18 15.91 -33.59
C ILE A 13 -4.56 15.90 -34.25
N ASP A 14 -4.78 16.72 -35.28
CA ASP A 14 -6.04 16.73 -36.05
C ASP A 14 -6.29 15.38 -36.74
N GLY A 15 -5.23 14.74 -37.25
CA GLY A 15 -5.29 13.38 -37.80
C GLY A 15 -5.71 12.33 -36.76
N LEU A 16 -5.20 12.43 -35.53
CA LEU A 16 -5.57 11.55 -34.41
C LEU A 16 -7.01 11.79 -33.94
N VAL A 17 -7.46 13.04 -33.85
CA VAL A 17 -8.85 13.40 -33.48
C VAL A 17 -9.83 12.87 -34.53
N THR A 18 -9.49 12.97 -35.80
CA THR A 18 -10.31 12.44 -36.90
C THR A 18 -10.36 10.91 -36.89
N LEU A 19 -9.24 10.25 -36.57
CA LEU A 19 -9.18 8.79 -36.41
C LEU A 19 -10.06 8.32 -35.24
N ILE A 20 -9.99 8.99 -34.09
CA ILE A 20 -10.80 8.70 -32.90
C ILE A 20 -12.29 8.91 -33.18
N ALA A 21 -12.67 9.99 -33.89
CA ALA A 21 -14.05 10.22 -34.31
C ALA A 21 -14.55 9.10 -35.25
N SER A 22 -13.71 8.59 -36.15
CA SER A 22 -14.07 7.49 -37.05
C SER A 22 -14.22 6.13 -36.34
N ILE A 23 -13.43 5.88 -35.29
CA ILE A 23 -13.53 4.70 -34.45
C ILE A 23 -14.80 4.75 -33.58
N SER A 24 -15.11 5.94 -33.05
CA SER A 24 -16.35 6.18 -32.29
C SER A 24 -17.61 6.03 -33.16
N ALA A 25 -17.58 6.53 -34.40
CA ALA A 25 -18.66 6.37 -35.37
C ALA A 25 -18.87 4.90 -35.80
N LYS A 26 -17.80 4.10 -35.92
CA LYS A 26 -17.88 2.65 -36.18
C LYS A 26 -18.45 1.87 -34.99
N SER A 27 -18.16 2.32 -33.77
CA SER A 27 -18.71 1.70 -32.56
C SER A 27 -20.21 2.03 -32.35
N ALA A 28 -20.70 3.14 -32.90
CA ALA A 28 -22.11 3.54 -32.85
C ALA A 28 -23.00 2.87 -33.93
N ALA A 29 -22.40 2.29 -34.98
CA ALA A 29 -23.14 1.65 -36.08
C ALA A 29 -23.60 0.20 -35.79
N THR A 30 -23.23 -0.37 -34.64
CA THR A 30 -23.53 -1.76 -34.28
C THR A 30 -24.24 -1.82 -32.92
N GLY A 31 -25.55 -1.55 -32.90
CA GLY A 31 -26.33 -1.67 -31.66
C GLY A 31 -27.73 -1.03 -31.67
N VAL A 32 -28.67 -1.69 -32.33
CA VAL A 32 -30.12 -1.81 -32.02
C VAL A 32 -30.99 -0.53 -31.96
N GLN A 33 -31.95 -0.48 -32.88
CA GLN A 33 -33.10 0.43 -33.01
C GLN A 33 -34.09 0.25 -31.85
N SER A 34 -34.64 1.33 -31.27
CA SER A 34 -36.04 1.87 -31.35
C SER A 34 -36.31 2.70 -30.07
N PRO A 35 -37.35 3.57 -29.88
CA PRO A 35 -38.66 3.63 -30.56
C PRO A 35 -39.26 5.06 -30.76
N THR A 36 -40.44 5.19 -31.38
CA THR A 36 -41.30 6.40 -31.26
C THR A 36 -42.79 6.10 -31.49
N ASN A 37 -43.64 6.91 -30.81
CA ASN A 37 -45.11 7.02 -30.75
C ASN A 37 -45.80 6.13 -29.68
N ILE A 38 -46.31 6.68 -28.56
CA ILE A 38 -47.45 7.61 -28.30
C ILE A 38 -48.83 6.94 -28.48
N ASP A 39 -49.52 6.59 -27.38
CA ASP A 39 -50.79 7.22 -26.94
C ASP A 39 -51.46 6.56 -25.70
N SER A 40 -52.01 7.44 -24.84
CA SER A 40 -53.28 7.36 -24.07
C SER A 40 -53.56 6.35 -22.93
N ALA A 41 -53.61 6.90 -21.71
CA ALA A 41 -54.66 6.87 -20.66
C ALA A 41 -55.39 5.56 -20.23
N THR A 42 -55.42 5.37 -18.89
CA THR A 42 -56.54 4.96 -17.99
C THR A 42 -56.39 3.64 -17.18
N SER A 43 -56.45 3.82 -15.84
CA SER A 43 -56.98 2.96 -14.74
C SER A 43 -56.40 1.57 -14.36
N LEU A 44 -55.96 1.51 -13.08
CA LEU A 44 -56.30 0.58 -11.98
C LEU A 44 -56.12 -0.97 -12.11
N VAL A 45 -55.61 -1.50 -10.99
CA VAL A 45 -55.77 -2.85 -10.37
C VAL A 45 -54.55 -3.81 -10.41
N ALA A 46 -54.00 -3.99 -9.21
CA ALA A 46 -53.47 -5.17 -8.51
C ALA A 46 -52.72 -6.32 -9.22
N SER A 47 -51.68 -6.76 -8.49
CA SER A 47 -51.09 -8.10 -8.38
C SER A 47 -50.36 -8.69 -9.59
N SER A 48 -49.03 -8.74 -9.51
CA SER A 48 -48.24 -9.98 -9.55
C SER A 48 -46.75 -9.64 -9.41
N SER A 49 -46.08 -10.43 -8.57
CA SER A 49 -44.64 -10.51 -8.35
C SER A 49 -43.83 -10.59 -9.66
N PRO A 50 -42.66 -9.94 -9.78
CA PRO A 50 -41.85 -10.08 -10.98
C PRO A 50 -41.10 -11.42 -10.92
N GLU A 51 -41.45 -12.31 -11.85
CA GLU A 51 -40.71 -13.52 -12.16
C GLU A 51 -39.28 -13.18 -12.59
N CYS A 52 -38.35 -13.94 -12.02
CA CYS A 52 -36.93 -13.97 -12.33
C CYS A 52 -36.73 -14.13 -13.85
N THR A 53 -36.27 -13.08 -14.52
CA THR A 53 -35.84 -13.16 -15.91
C THR A 53 -34.54 -13.96 -15.94
N ILE A 54 -34.63 -15.19 -16.43
CA ILE A 54 -33.53 -16.13 -16.60
C ILE A 54 -32.50 -15.51 -17.55
N LEU A 55 -31.39 -15.01 -16.98
CA LEU A 55 -30.18 -14.71 -17.73
C LEU A 55 -29.53 -16.03 -18.20
N SER A 56 -28.96 -16.00 -19.40
CA SER A 56 -28.37 -17.12 -20.14
C SER A 56 -27.40 -18.01 -19.34
N PRO A 57 -27.31 -19.32 -19.62
CA PRO A 57 -26.54 -20.30 -18.86
C PRO A 57 -25.06 -20.33 -19.29
N THR A 58 -24.32 -19.25 -19.04
CA THR A 58 -22.93 -19.43 -18.63
C THR A 58 -23.00 -19.66 -17.12
N ALA A 59 -23.04 -20.94 -16.71
CA ALA A 59 -23.02 -21.28 -15.29
C ALA A 59 -21.90 -20.49 -14.62
N ARG A 60 -22.27 -19.62 -13.67
CA ARG A 60 -21.34 -18.76 -12.93
C ARG A 60 -20.23 -19.63 -12.35
N GLN A 61 -19.06 -19.62 -12.98
CA GLN A 61 -17.88 -20.37 -12.53
C GLN A 61 -17.16 -19.62 -11.39
N ASP A 62 -17.91 -19.20 -10.37
CA ASP A 62 -17.33 -18.62 -9.17
C ASP A 62 -16.69 -19.71 -8.28
N VAL A 63 -15.90 -19.29 -7.30
CA VAL A 63 -15.12 -20.22 -6.44
C VAL A 63 -16.01 -21.15 -5.59
N VAL A 64 -17.24 -20.72 -5.27
CA VAL A 64 -18.22 -21.55 -4.54
C VAL A 64 -18.82 -22.60 -5.49
N ALA A 65 -19.21 -22.21 -6.70
CA ALA A 65 -19.72 -23.12 -7.73
C ALA A 65 -18.65 -24.12 -8.20
N LYS A 66 -17.37 -23.71 -8.19
CA LYS A 66 -16.21 -24.59 -8.43
C LYS A 66 -15.91 -25.54 -7.26
N GLY A 67 -16.59 -25.41 -6.13
CA GLY A 67 -16.40 -26.25 -4.93
C GLY A 67 -15.07 -26.01 -4.23
N PHE A 68 -14.48 -24.82 -4.34
CA PHE A 68 -13.23 -24.49 -3.65
C PHE A 68 -13.48 -24.26 -2.15
N LEU A 69 -14.68 -23.79 -1.82
CA LEU A 69 -15.22 -23.61 -0.48
C LEU A 69 -16.74 -23.75 -0.53
N THR A 70 -17.32 -24.09 0.61
CA THR A 70 -18.77 -24.17 0.81
C THR A 70 -19.39 -22.78 0.95
N THR A 71 -20.70 -22.69 0.76
CA THR A 71 -21.46 -21.45 0.98
C THR A 71 -21.32 -20.94 2.43
N ASP A 72 -21.24 -21.84 3.40
CA ASP A 72 -21.13 -21.47 4.81
C ASP A 72 -19.72 -20.95 5.15
N GLU A 73 -18.67 -21.57 4.61
CA GLU A 73 -17.30 -21.03 4.70
C GLU A 73 -17.21 -19.64 4.05
N ALA A 74 -17.83 -19.45 2.88
CA ALA A 74 -17.84 -18.14 2.22
C ALA A 74 -18.56 -17.07 3.05
N LYS A 75 -19.68 -17.41 3.71
CA LYS A 75 -20.37 -16.51 4.65
C LYS A 75 -19.51 -16.18 5.86
N GLN A 76 -18.81 -17.17 6.41
CA GLN A 76 -17.91 -16.95 7.55
C GLN A 76 -16.77 -16.00 7.19
N LEU A 77 -16.10 -16.23 6.05
CA LEU A 77 -15.03 -15.34 5.58
C LEU A 77 -15.52 -13.91 5.31
N LEU A 78 -16.74 -13.75 4.81
CA LEU A 78 -17.35 -12.43 4.64
C LEU A 78 -17.66 -11.75 5.99
N ALA A 79 -18.09 -12.52 7.00
CA ALA A 79 -18.27 -12.02 8.36
C ALA A 79 -16.93 -11.64 9.01
N ASP A 80 -15.88 -12.43 8.79
CA ASP A 80 -14.52 -12.14 9.26
C ASP A 80 -14.01 -10.82 8.67
N PHE A 81 -14.29 -10.55 7.39
CA PHE A 81 -13.95 -9.29 6.74
C PHE A 81 -14.61 -8.08 7.40
N ALA A 82 -15.86 -8.22 7.85
CA ALA A 82 -16.55 -7.14 8.55
C ALA A 82 -15.83 -6.78 9.87
N ALA A 83 -15.31 -7.77 10.60
CA ALA A 83 -14.54 -7.55 11.83
C ALA A 83 -13.18 -6.89 11.55
N VAL A 84 -12.47 -7.30 10.49
CA VAL A 84 -11.19 -6.68 10.09
C VAL A 84 -11.38 -5.25 9.57
N SER A 85 -12.52 -5.00 8.91
CA SER A 85 -12.87 -3.69 8.34
C SER A 85 -13.09 -2.58 9.38
N GLU A 86 -13.23 -2.93 10.67
CA GLU A 86 -13.34 -1.94 11.75
C GLU A 86 -12.03 -1.15 11.95
N GLU A 87 -10.87 -1.78 11.70
CA GLU A 87 -9.56 -1.14 11.85
C GLU A 87 -9.12 -0.39 10.59
N PHE A 88 -9.30 -1.00 9.42
CA PHE A 88 -9.05 -0.39 8.12
C PHE A 88 -9.92 -1.05 7.05
N SER A 89 -10.61 -0.23 6.25
CA SER A 89 -11.35 -0.76 5.10
C SER A 89 -11.16 0.16 3.89
N PRO A 90 -10.62 -0.35 2.77
CA PRO A 90 -10.47 0.43 1.56
C PRO A 90 -11.81 0.62 0.80
N VAL A 91 -12.85 -0.13 1.18
CA VAL A 91 -14.08 -0.27 0.38
C VAL A 91 -15.33 -0.18 1.25
N LEU A 92 -16.42 0.35 0.70
CA LEU A 92 -17.72 0.39 1.36
C LEU A 92 -18.57 -0.76 0.83
N LEU A 93 -18.98 -1.65 1.73
CA LEU A 93 -19.97 -2.68 1.41
C LEU A 93 -21.38 -2.13 1.71
N PRO A 94 -22.39 -2.43 0.87
CA PRO A 94 -23.77 -2.13 1.18
C PRO A 94 -24.19 -2.85 2.47
N PRO A 95 -25.08 -2.28 3.30
CA PRO A 95 -25.48 -2.95 4.54
C PRO A 95 -26.20 -4.28 4.30
N GLU A 96 -26.85 -4.47 3.14
CA GLU A 96 -27.42 -5.76 2.69
C GLU A 96 -26.52 -6.53 1.72
N ALA A 97 -25.20 -6.33 1.77
CA ALA A 97 -24.26 -7.13 0.99
C ALA A 97 -24.29 -8.60 1.45
N SER A 98 -25.30 -9.34 1.01
CA SER A 98 -25.38 -10.78 1.19
C SER A 98 -24.37 -11.47 0.28
N LEU A 99 -24.00 -12.70 0.64
CA LEU A 99 -23.14 -13.52 -0.22
C LEU A 99 -23.73 -13.63 -1.63
N ASP A 100 -25.05 -13.83 -1.75
CA ASP A 100 -25.71 -13.98 -3.05
C ASP A 100 -25.70 -12.68 -3.87
N TYR A 101 -25.89 -11.53 -3.21
CA TYR A 101 -25.75 -10.22 -3.84
C TYR A 101 -24.32 -10.02 -4.38
N LEU A 102 -23.30 -10.27 -3.54
CA LEU A 102 -21.90 -10.08 -3.95
C LEU A 102 -21.49 -11.06 -5.06
N ARG A 103 -21.96 -12.30 -5.04
CA ARG A 103 -21.72 -13.28 -6.12
C ARG A 103 -22.31 -12.84 -7.46
N LEU A 104 -23.37 -12.04 -7.43
CA LEU A 104 -24.10 -11.60 -8.61
C LEU A 104 -23.61 -10.25 -9.14
N GLU A 105 -23.48 -9.27 -8.25
CA GLU A 105 -23.23 -7.87 -8.60
C GLU A 105 -21.76 -7.46 -8.45
N ARG A 106 -21.02 -8.07 -7.51
CA ARG A 106 -19.64 -7.68 -7.15
C ARG A 106 -18.70 -8.90 -7.00
N PRO A 107 -18.60 -9.79 -8.01
CA PRO A 107 -17.87 -11.04 -7.89
C PRO A 107 -16.36 -10.86 -7.74
N CYS A 108 -15.76 -9.80 -8.29
CA CYS A 108 -14.33 -9.54 -8.15
C CYS A 108 -14.00 -9.10 -6.72
N LEU A 109 -14.77 -8.16 -6.18
CA LEU A 109 -14.66 -7.70 -4.81
C LEU A 109 -14.87 -8.85 -3.82
N LEU A 110 -15.89 -9.69 -4.04
CA LEU A 110 -16.12 -10.88 -3.21
C LEU A 110 -14.88 -11.78 -3.19
N LEU A 111 -14.33 -12.10 -4.35
CA LEU A 111 -13.19 -13.01 -4.44
C LEU A 111 -11.95 -12.42 -3.73
N ALA A 112 -11.71 -11.12 -3.83
CA ALA A 112 -10.65 -10.44 -3.08
C ALA A 112 -10.85 -10.55 -1.57
N ILE A 113 -12.08 -10.32 -1.09
CA ILE A 113 -12.45 -10.44 0.33
C ILE A 113 -12.24 -11.86 0.83
N LEU A 114 -12.74 -12.86 0.10
CA LEU A 114 -12.57 -14.26 0.46
C LEU A 114 -11.09 -14.64 0.51
N ALA A 115 -10.29 -14.18 -0.45
CA ALA A 115 -8.84 -14.39 -0.44
C ALA A 115 -8.16 -13.68 0.75
N ALA A 116 -8.61 -12.50 1.17
CA ALA A 116 -8.01 -11.74 2.29
C ALA A 116 -8.26 -12.42 3.64
N CYS A 117 -9.46 -13.00 3.81
CA CYS A 117 -9.86 -13.61 5.07
C CYS A 117 -9.53 -15.10 5.17
N ALA A 118 -9.40 -15.80 4.03
CA ALA A 118 -9.03 -17.21 4.01
C ALA A 118 -7.63 -17.46 4.61
N ARG A 119 -7.35 -18.71 4.95
CA ARG A 119 -6.06 -19.15 5.50
C ARG A 119 -5.50 -20.34 4.72
N ASP A 120 -4.20 -20.59 4.90
CA ASP A 120 -3.49 -21.77 4.40
C ASP A 120 -3.68 -22.00 2.89
N HIS A 121 -3.91 -23.25 2.48
CA HIS A 121 -4.05 -23.65 1.09
C HIS A 121 -5.25 -22.98 0.38
N LEU A 122 -6.33 -22.69 1.13
CA LEU A 122 -7.50 -22.03 0.57
C LEU A 122 -7.17 -20.59 0.17
N GLN A 123 -6.42 -19.87 1.02
CA GLN A 123 -5.95 -18.52 0.72
C GLN A 123 -5.16 -18.49 -0.59
N ALA A 124 -4.15 -19.34 -0.73
CA ALA A 124 -3.31 -19.42 -1.93
C ALA A 124 -4.14 -19.77 -3.19
N ARG A 125 -5.12 -20.67 -3.05
CA ARG A 125 -5.99 -21.05 -4.17
C ARG A 125 -6.91 -19.91 -4.62
N LEU A 126 -7.52 -19.19 -3.67
CA LEU A 126 -8.39 -18.05 -3.96
C LEU A 126 -7.62 -16.87 -4.55
N GLU A 127 -6.41 -16.60 -4.05
CA GLU A 127 -5.47 -15.60 -4.59
C GLU A 127 -5.16 -15.85 -6.07
N ILE A 128 -4.85 -17.09 -6.44
CA ILE A 128 -4.57 -17.47 -7.83
C ILE A 128 -5.80 -17.22 -8.72
N GLU A 129 -7.00 -17.59 -8.26
CA GLU A 129 -8.24 -17.32 -9.00
C GLU A 129 -8.52 -15.81 -9.13
N PHE A 130 -8.19 -15.03 -8.10
CA PHE A 130 -8.34 -13.57 -8.14
C PHE A 130 -7.44 -12.96 -9.24
N ARG A 131 -6.16 -13.35 -9.29
CA ARG A 131 -5.25 -12.87 -10.35
C ARG A 131 -5.68 -13.32 -11.74
N LYS A 132 -6.19 -14.55 -11.90
CA LYS A 132 -6.77 -14.99 -13.18
C LYS A 132 -7.96 -14.14 -13.59
N MET A 133 -8.85 -13.81 -12.64
CA MET A 133 -10.01 -12.95 -12.88
C MET A 133 -9.57 -11.53 -13.30
N LEU A 134 -8.57 -10.96 -12.64
CA LEU A 134 -8.02 -9.66 -13.05
C LEU A 134 -7.39 -9.70 -14.44
N ALA A 135 -6.57 -10.72 -14.72
CA ALA A 135 -5.95 -10.87 -16.04
C ALA A 135 -7.02 -10.99 -17.14
N ASP A 136 -8.02 -11.83 -16.94
CA ASP A 136 -9.11 -12.01 -17.91
C ASP A 136 -9.95 -10.72 -18.07
N ARG A 137 -10.50 -10.18 -16.99
CA ARG A 137 -11.44 -9.06 -17.08
C ARG A 137 -10.74 -7.73 -17.41
N VAL A 138 -9.63 -7.43 -16.75
CA VAL A 138 -8.96 -6.12 -16.91
C VAL A 138 -8.01 -6.11 -18.09
N ILE A 139 -7.20 -7.16 -18.29
CA ILE A 139 -6.17 -7.16 -19.36
C ILE A 139 -6.74 -7.66 -20.68
N MET A 140 -7.40 -8.82 -20.68
CA MET A 140 -7.90 -9.42 -21.93
C MET A 140 -9.16 -8.71 -22.44
N ASN A 141 -10.10 -8.40 -21.54
CA ASN A 141 -11.39 -7.80 -21.91
C ASN A 141 -11.48 -6.28 -21.69
N ALA A 142 -10.41 -5.66 -21.15
CA ALA A 142 -10.35 -4.21 -20.89
C ALA A 142 -11.53 -3.67 -20.06
N GLU A 143 -12.13 -4.49 -19.20
CA GLU A 143 -13.24 -4.10 -18.35
C GLU A 143 -12.81 -3.11 -17.27
N LYS A 144 -13.69 -2.14 -16.99
CA LYS A 144 -13.48 -1.08 -16.00
C LYS A 144 -14.79 -0.83 -15.29
N ASN A 145 -14.84 -1.12 -14.00
CA ASN A 145 -16.01 -0.89 -13.17
C ASN A 145 -15.59 -0.82 -11.70
N LEU A 146 -16.52 -0.41 -10.84
CA LEU A 146 -16.26 -0.21 -9.42
C LEU A 146 -15.97 -1.53 -8.68
N ASP A 147 -16.55 -2.66 -9.13
CA ASP A 147 -16.25 -4.02 -8.60
C ASP A 147 -14.77 -4.38 -8.75
N LEU A 148 -14.23 -4.23 -9.97
CA LEU A 148 -12.82 -4.51 -10.27
C LEU A 148 -11.87 -3.59 -9.48
N LEU A 149 -12.18 -2.29 -9.43
CA LEU A 149 -11.36 -1.32 -8.69
C LEU A 149 -11.34 -1.64 -7.20
N GLN A 150 -12.51 -1.85 -6.59
CA GLN A 150 -12.61 -2.16 -5.16
C GLN A 150 -11.97 -3.51 -4.82
N GLY A 151 -12.17 -4.53 -5.65
CA GLY A 151 -11.49 -5.82 -5.49
C GLY A 151 -9.97 -5.70 -5.56
N LEU A 152 -9.46 -4.91 -6.51
CA LEU A 152 -8.03 -4.62 -6.61
C LEU A 152 -7.49 -3.87 -5.39
N LEU A 153 -8.22 -2.89 -4.85
CA LEU A 153 -7.83 -2.18 -3.63
C LEU A 153 -7.78 -3.09 -2.40
N VAL A 154 -8.74 -4.01 -2.24
CA VAL A 154 -8.71 -5.04 -1.18
C VAL A 154 -7.46 -5.92 -1.35
N TYR A 155 -7.21 -6.42 -2.56
CA TYR A 155 -6.04 -7.24 -2.83
C TYR A 155 -4.71 -6.53 -2.50
N LEU A 156 -4.56 -5.26 -2.89
CA LEU A 156 -3.39 -4.45 -2.60
C LEU A 156 -3.20 -4.23 -1.09
N THR A 157 -4.30 -3.99 -0.36
CA THR A 157 -4.28 -3.70 1.08
C THR A 157 -3.77 -4.89 1.90
N TRP A 158 -4.10 -6.13 1.51
CA TRP A 158 -3.67 -7.35 2.20
C TRP A 158 -2.60 -8.16 1.44
N ASN A 159 -1.89 -7.53 0.50
CA ASN A 159 -0.95 -8.23 -0.38
C ASN A 159 0.20 -8.93 0.37
N HIS A 160 0.60 -8.45 1.56
CA HIS A 160 1.61 -9.09 2.40
C HIS A 160 1.28 -10.56 2.75
N LEU A 161 0.00 -10.96 2.76
CA LEU A 161 -0.42 -12.34 2.96
C LEU A 161 -0.05 -13.25 1.78
N TYR A 162 -0.01 -12.69 0.58
CA TYR A 162 0.26 -13.39 -0.69
C TYR A 162 1.70 -13.21 -1.18
N PHE A 163 2.51 -12.47 -0.42
CA PHE A 163 3.81 -11.98 -0.86
C PHE A 163 4.68 -13.11 -1.43
N ASN A 164 5.11 -12.91 -2.67
CA ASN A 164 6.04 -13.77 -3.36
C ASN A 164 7.05 -12.89 -4.09
N PRO A 165 8.29 -12.77 -3.59
CA PRO A 165 9.30 -11.88 -4.17
C PRO A 165 9.49 -12.08 -5.68
N ALA A 166 9.38 -13.32 -6.17
CA ALA A 166 9.61 -13.62 -7.58
C ALA A 166 8.46 -13.22 -8.51
N LYS A 167 7.29 -12.93 -7.95
CA LYS A 167 6.08 -12.56 -8.71
C LYS A 167 5.55 -11.23 -8.22
N GLU A 168 6.41 -10.42 -7.61
CA GLU A 168 6.02 -9.18 -6.97
C GLU A 168 5.62 -8.14 -8.02
N GLN A 169 4.38 -7.67 -7.94
CA GLN A 169 3.76 -6.81 -8.95
C GLN A 169 2.94 -5.68 -8.30
N ILE A 170 3.06 -5.47 -6.98
CA ILE A 170 2.17 -4.58 -6.26
C ILE A 170 2.19 -3.14 -6.78
N TYR A 171 3.36 -2.61 -7.15
CA TYR A 171 3.45 -1.28 -7.75
C TYR A 171 2.70 -1.21 -9.09
N GLN A 172 2.90 -2.19 -9.98
CA GLN A 172 2.20 -2.24 -11.26
C GLN A 172 0.67 -2.33 -11.07
N LEU A 173 0.22 -3.16 -10.12
CA LEU A 173 -1.19 -3.31 -9.76
C LEU A 173 -1.76 -2.03 -9.15
N SER A 174 -0.99 -1.29 -8.34
CA SER A 174 -1.41 0.02 -7.83
C SER A 174 -1.61 1.05 -8.95
N GLN A 175 -0.72 1.08 -9.95
CA GLN A 175 -0.85 1.97 -11.11
C GLN A 175 -2.07 1.61 -11.98
N MET A 176 -2.42 0.32 -12.05
CA MET A 176 -3.64 -0.14 -12.71
C MET A 176 -4.90 0.37 -11.98
N ALA A 177 -4.90 0.35 -10.64
CA ALA A 177 -6.00 0.90 -9.84
C ALA A 177 -6.20 2.40 -10.10
N ILE A 178 -5.12 3.19 -10.11
CA ILE A 178 -5.18 4.63 -10.42
C ILE A 178 -5.77 4.86 -11.82
N THR A 179 -5.26 4.14 -12.81
CA THR A 179 -5.69 4.29 -14.21
C THR A 179 -7.18 3.98 -14.33
N MET A 180 -7.64 2.89 -13.69
CA MET A 180 -9.05 2.53 -13.66
C MET A 180 -9.89 3.59 -12.94
N ALA A 181 -9.43 4.14 -11.80
CA ALA A 181 -10.13 5.20 -11.09
C ALA A 181 -10.28 6.48 -11.95
N ALA A 182 -9.25 6.85 -12.70
CA ALA A 182 -9.28 7.97 -13.64
C ALA A 182 -10.27 7.73 -14.79
N GLU A 183 -10.29 6.52 -15.37
CA GLU A 183 -11.22 6.15 -16.44
C GLU A 183 -12.67 6.06 -15.98
N LEU A 184 -12.89 5.68 -14.71
CA LEU A 184 -14.19 5.74 -14.04
C LEU A 184 -14.61 7.16 -13.65
N LYS A 185 -13.75 8.17 -13.89
CA LYS A 185 -13.96 9.59 -13.55
C LYS A 185 -14.29 9.77 -12.07
N LEU A 186 -13.46 9.18 -11.20
CA LEU A 186 -13.58 9.35 -9.76
C LEU A 186 -12.78 10.57 -9.27
N PRO A 187 -13.26 11.28 -8.23
CA PRO A 187 -14.58 11.15 -7.61
C PRO A 187 -15.64 11.82 -8.51
N PRO A 188 -16.94 11.68 -8.19
CA PRO A 188 -18.01 12.35 -8.94
C PRO A 188 -17.80 13.88 -9.03
N ASP A 189 -18.30 14.50 -10.10
CA ASP A 189 -18.13 15.94 -10.43
C ASP A 189 -18.49 16.90 -9.28
N ASP A 190 -17.93 18.11 -9.31
CA ASP A 190 -18.06 19.12 -8.23
C ASP A 190 -19.52 19.48 -7.87
N SER A 191 -20.46 19.40 -8.81
CA SER A 191 -21.90 19.61 -8.54
C SER A 191 -22.46 18.63 -7.49
N VAL A 192 -21.84 17.46 -7.36
CA VAL A 192 -22.21 16.44 -6.40
C VAL A 192 -21.76 16.83 -4.98
N LYS A 193 -20.65 17.56 -4.84
CA LYS A 193 -20.20 18.10 -3.55
C LYS A 193 -21.22 19.09 -2.99
N ASP A 194 -21.74 19.97 -3.83
CA ASP A 194 -22.77 20.95 -3.43
C ASP A 194 -24.06 20.26 -2.95
N ILE A 195 -24.48 19.19 -3.63
CA ILE A 195 -25.65 18.39 -3.22
C ILE A 195 -25.40 17.70 -1.87
N LEU A 196 -24.21 17.12 -1.66
CA LEU A 196 -23.84 16.49 -0.38
C LEU A 196 -23.76 17.51 0.77
N ILE A 197 -23.34 18.74 0.51
CA ILE A 197 -23.33 19.80 1.53
C ILE A 197 -24.77 20.23 1.87
N GLN A 198 -25.64 20.38 0.87
CA GLN A 198 -27.02 20.82 1.04
C GLN A 198 -27.90 19.80 1.77
N GLN A 199 -27.63 18.51 1.62
CA GLN A 199 -28.42 17.41 2.19
C GLN A 199 -27.86 16.90 3.53
N ARG A 200 -27.11 17.73 4.24
CA ARG A 200 -26.44 17.35 5.50
C ARG A 200 -27.44 16.81 6.53
N GLY A 201 -27.29 15.54 6.91
CA GLY A 201 -28.09 14.89 7.96
C GLY A 201 -29.30 14.08 7.48
N THR A 202 -29.57 14.02 6.17
CA THR A 202 -30.61 13.14 5.57
C THR A 202 -30.02 11.86 4.93
N PHE A 203 -28.74 11.60 5.15
CA PHE A 203 -28.03 10.47 4.55
C PHE A 203 -28.43 9.16 5.25
N ASP A 204 -29.37 8.46 4.64
CA ASP A 204 -29.65 7.06 4.96
C ASP A 204 -28.59 6.15 4.31
N LYS A 205 -28.22 5.07 4.99
CA LYS A 205 -27.35 4.00 4.47
C LYS A 205 -27.94 3.33 3.22
N TYR A 206 -29.24 3.49 3.01
CA TYR A 206 -30.01 3.00 1.85
C TYR A 206 -30.47 4.11 0.91
N GLY A 207 -30.00 5.34 1.14
CA GLY A 207 -30.45 6.53 0.42
C GLY A 207 -29.86 6.66 -0.98
N GLN A 208 -30.47 7.54 -1.77
CA GLN A 208 -30.06 7.90 -3.14
C GLN A 208 -28.58 8.33 -3.29
N TYR A 209 -27.91 8.66 -2.19
CA TYR A 209 -26.53 9.15 -2.17
C TYR A 209 -25.48 8.09 -1.82
N TYR A 210 -25.88 6.85 -1.49
CA TYR A 210 -24.94 5.78 -1.14
C TYR A 210 -23.86 5.58 -2.20
N PHE A 211 -24.26 5.45 -3.48
CA PHE A 211 -23.34 5.22 -4.59
C PHE A 211 -22.33 6.36 -4.79
N ILE A 212 -22.75 7.59 -4.48
CA ILE A 212 -21.87 8.76 -4.54
C ILE A 212 -20.80 8.69 -3.44
N ILE A 213 -21.22 8.36 -2.22
CA ILE A 213 -20.32 8.23 -1.07
C ILE A 213 -19.37 7.04 -1.27
N GLU A 214 -19.86 5.92 -1.80
CA GLU A 214 -19.06 4.74 -2.18
C GLU A 214 -17.95 5.13 -3.16
N LYS A 215 -18.29 5.86 -4.23
CA LYS A 215 -17.33 6.36 -5.22
C LYS A 215 -16.31 7.31 -4.62
N MET A 216 -16.76 8.28 -3.82
CA MET A 216 -15.88 9.23 -3.15
C MET A 216 -14.90 8.55 -2.20
N ARG A 217 -15.38 7.60 -1.39
CA ARG A 217 -14.54 6.81 -0.49
C ARG A 217 -13.56 5.95 -1.25
N THR A 218 -14.00 5.30 -2.34
CA THR A 218 -13.13 4.48 -3.20
C THR A 218 -12.02 5.34 -3.82
N PHE A 219 -12.32 6.57 -4.25
CA PHE A 219 -11.32 7.51 -4.76
C PHE A 219 -10.24 7.85 -3.72
N VAL A 220 -10.67 8.21 -2.50
CA VAL A 220 -9.76 8.55 -1.40
C VAL A 220 -8.92 7.35 -0.97
N ALA A 221 -9.53 6.16 -0.88
CA ALA A 221 -8.81 4.92 -0.60
C ALA A 221 -7.80 4.58 -1.70
N CYS A 222 -8.16 4.79 -2.97
CA CYS A 222 -7.25 4.57 -4.10
C CYS A 222 -6.00 5.46 -4.00
N TYR A 223 -6.17 6.74 -3.68
CA TYR A 223 -5.04 7.65 -3.42
C TYR A 223 -4.17 7.13 -2.26
N TYR A 224 -4.79 6.80 -1.13
CA TYR A 224 -4.05 6.39 0.07
C TYR A 224 -3.23 5.12 -0.16
N VAL A 225 -3.84 4.09 -0.77
CA VAL A 225 -3.19 2.81 -1.08
C VAL A 225 -2.02 3.02 -2.04
N ASP A 226 -2.22 3.76 -3.13
CA ASP A 226 -1.16 4.03 -4.10
C ASP A 226 -0.01 4.82 -3.50
N SER A 227 -0.32 5.88 -2.74
CA SER A 227 0.70 6.72 -2.11
C SER A 227 1.53 5.93 -1.09
N CYS A 228 0.91 5.07 -0.29
CA CYS A 228 1.63 4.18 0.62
C CYS A 228 2.57 3.22 -0.13
N ILE A 229 2.09 2.59 -1.22
CA ILE A 229 2.90 1.65 -2.02
C ILE A 229 4.06 2.38 -2.70
N SER A 230 3.79 3.52 -3.34
CA SER A 230 4.81 4.33 -4.02
C SER A 230 5.91 4.77 -3.05
N LEU A 231 5.52 5.25 -1.87
CA LEU A 231 6.45 5.68 -0.83
C LEU A 231 7.31 4.51 -0.31
N ALA A 232 6.68 3.39 0.05
CA ALA A 232 7.37 2.20 0.55
C ALA A 232 8.35 1.61 -0.48
N MET A 233 7.97 1.62 -1.75
CA MET A 233 8.78 1.10 -2.85
C MET A 233 9.78 2.12 -3.43
N ARG A 234 9.81 3.35 -2.89
CA ARG A 234 10.64 4.45 -3.42
C ARG A 234 10.39 4.69 -4.91
N LYS A 235 9.13 4.59 -5.34
CA LYS A 235 8.70 4.82 -6.73
C LYS A 235 7.94 6.15 -6.85
N PRO A 236 7.89 6.76 -8.06
CA PRO A 236 7.16 8.01 -8.25
C PRO A 236 5.67 7.86 -7.97
N THR A 237 5.11 8.77 -7.16
CA THR A 237 3.66 8.87 -6.99
C THR A 237 3.03 9.55 -8.21
N HIS A 238 2.24 8.80 -8.98
CA HIS A 238 1.52 9.33 -10.14
C HIS A 238 0.18 9.94 -9.76
N PHE A 239 -0.47 9.43 -8.72
CA PHE A 239 -1.69 9.99 -8.16
C PHE A 239 -1.37 10.87 -6.95
N LYS A 240 -1.07 12.15 -7.20
CA LYS A 240 -0.64 13.09 -6.17
C LYS A 240 -1.76 13.57 -5.26
N TYR A 241 -1.40 13.94 -4.04
CA TYR A 241 -2.30 14.70 -3.18
C TYR A 241 -2.71 15.99 -3.88
N CYS A 242 -4.02 16.19 -4.05
CA CYS A 242 -4.56 17.34 -4.76
C CYS A 242 -5.77 17.92 -4.04
N ARG A 243 -6.24 19.09 -4.50
CA ARG A 243 -7.42 19.76 -3.94
C ARG A 243 -8.65 18.86 -3.91
N THR A 244 -8.85 18.04 -4.95
CA THR A 244 -9.98 17.11 -5.00
C THR A 244 -9.92 16.06 -3.89
N VAL A 245 -8.74 15.49 -3.63
CA VAL A 245 -8.53 14.55 -2.51
C VAL A 245 -8.81 15.26 -1.18
N ALA A 246 -8.27 16.47 -0.99
CA ALA A 246 -8.48 17.27 0.21
C ALA A 246 -9.97 17.58 0.46
N ASP A 247 -10.70 18.01 -0.58
CA ASP A 247 -12.14 18.28 -0.50
C ASP A 247 -12.92 17.02 -0.09
N CYS A 248 -12.60 15.86 -0.68
CA CYS A 248 -13.23 14.59 -0.31
C CYS A 248 -12.94 14.20 1.15
N CYS A 249 -11.72 14.42 1.65
CA CYS A 249 -11.39 14.20 3.07
C CYS A 249 -12.12 15.14 4.02
N ILE A 250 -12.47 16.35 3.57
CA ILE A 250 -13.31 17.27 4.36
C ILE A 250 -14.76 16.79 4.37
N LEU A 251 -15.28 16.33 3.23
CA LEU A 251 -16.68 15.93 3.07
C LEU A 251 -17.00 14.56 3.70
N LEU A 252 -16.10 13.58 3.59
CA LEU A 252 -16.34 12.20 3.98
C LEU A 252 -16.75 12.05 5.46
N PRO A 253 -16.15 12.75 6.44
CA PRO A 253 -16.60 12.74 7.83
C PRO A 253 -18.03 13.26 8.04
N TYR A 254 -18.52 14.17 7.18
CA TYR A 254 -19.87 14.73 7.28
C TYR A 254 -20.95 13.84 6.68
N VAL A 255 -20.59 13.04 5.69
CA VAL A 255 -21.49 12.09 5.00
C VAL A 255 -21.17 10.62 5.36
N SER A 256 -20.47 10.45 6.48
CA SER A 256 -19.92 9.18 6.94
C SER A 256 -21.01 8.12 7.10
N LEU A 257 -20.79 6.97 6.47
CA LEU A 257 -21.63 5.77 6.57
C LEU A 257 -21.01 4.74 7.51
N THR A 258 -19.71 4.86 7.79
CA THR A 258 -18.93 4.00 8.69
C THR A 258 -18.12 4.81 9.67
N ALA A 259 -17.87 4.29 10.87
CA ALA A 259 -17.01 4.95 11.86
C ALA A 259 -15.58 5.22 11.32
N TYR A 260 -15.11 4.37 10.41
CA TYR A 260 -13.80 4.45 9.78
C TYR A 260 -13.62 5.68 8.87
N ASP A 261 -14.69 6.21 8.28
CA ASP A 261 -14.65 7.35 7.36
C ASP A 261 -13.96 8.60 7.96
N LYS A 262 -14.14 8.81 9.28
CA LYS A 262 -13.50 9.89 10.03
C LYS A 262 -11.99 9.68 10.17
N ILE A 263 -11.57 8.43 10.36
CA ILE A 263 -10.17 8.04 10.58
C ILE A 263 -9.42 7.99 9.24
N LEU A 264 -10.05 7.50 8.17
CA LEU A 264 -9.49 7.47 6.82
C LEU A 264 -9.02 8.86 6.37
N SER A 265 -9.82 9.89 6.64
CA SER A 265 -9.48 11.27 6.29
C SER A 265 -8.19 11.75 7.00
N CYS A 266 -7.97 11.31 8.25
CA CYS A 266 -6.75 11.60 8.99
C CYS A 266 -5.54 10.87 8.38
N PHE A 267 -5.67 9.58 8.03
CA PHE A 267 -4.63 8.82 7.35
C PHE A 267 -4.21 9.45 6.02
N VAL A 268 -5.18 9.91 5.23
CA VAL A 268 -4.92 10.53 3.93
C VAL A 268 -4.19 11.86 4.07
N GLN A 269 -4.53 12.68 5.07
CA GLN A 269 -3.80 13.91 5.34
C GLN A 269 -2.36 13.65 5.84
N LEU A 270 -2.18 12.65 6.71
CA LEU A 270 -0.85 12.19 7.14
C LEU A 270 -0.02 11.69 5.96
N GLN A 271 -0.63 10.94 5.04
CA GLN A 271 0.05 10.43 3.85
C GLN A 271 0.38 11.56 2.86
N GLY A 272 -0.48 12.56 2.72
CA GLY A 272 -0.17 13.77 1.95
C GLY A 272 1.04 14.53 2.50
N LEU A 273 1.18 14.61 3.82
CA LEU A 273 2.38 15.17 4.45
C LEU A 273 3.63 14.32 4.14
N ALA A 274 3.54 12.99 4.18
CA ALA A 274 4.64 12.11 3.80
C ALA A 274 5.05 12.32 2.32
N GLU A 275 4.09 12.54 1.42
CA GLU A 275 4.35 12.87 0.01
C GLU A 275 5.08 14.22 -0.14
N GLU A 276 4.73 15.24 0.65
CA GLU A 276 5.46 16.52 0.66
C GLU A 276 6.91 16.35 1.14
N VAL A 277 7.14 15.49 2.14
CA VAL A 277 8.47 15.17 2.65
C VAL A 277 9.30 14.47 1.57
N ASP A 278 8.75 13.48 0.88
CA ASP A 278 9.42 12.79 -0.24
C ASP A 278 9.76 13.76 -1.38
N GLN A 279 8.84 14.65 -1.75
CA GLN A 279 9.05 15.63 -2.81
C GLN A 279 10.17 16.63 -2.49
N LEU A 280 10.31 17.03 -1.21
CA LEU A 280 11.36 17.95 -0.78
C LEU A 280 12.71 17.26 -0.64
N PHE A 281 12.78 16.16 0.11
CA PHE A 281 14.04 15.51 0.45
C PHE A 281 14.52 14.50 -0.59
N GLN A 282 13.64 14.01 -1.47
CA GLN A 282 13.96 13.13 -2.61
C GLN A 282 14.99 12.07 -2.24
N TYR A 283 14.70 11.23 -1.25
CA TYR A 283 15.68 10.32 -0.66
C TYR A 283 16.26 9.28 -1.64
N ASN A 284 15.67 9.14 -2.84
CA ASN A 284 16.20 8.32 -3.94
C ASN A 284 17.31 9.02 -4.74
N ASN A 285 17.46 10.34 -4.56
CA ASN A 285 18.45 11.17 -5.24
C ASN A 285 18.89 12.33 -4.33
N ILE A 286 19.72 12.02 -3.35
CA ILE A 286 20.21 12.93 -2.30
C ILE A 286 21.28 13.94 -2.78
N ARG A 287 21.41 14.17 -4.09
CA ARG A 287 22.43 15.10 -4.66
C ARG A 287 22.30 16.53 -4.15
N TRP A 288 21.09 16.96 -3.83
CA TRP A 288 20.82 18.31 -3.31
C TRP A 288 21.47 18.56 -1.93
N LEU A 289 21.79 17.51 -1.17
CA LEU A 289 22.37 17.61 0.16
C LEU A 289 23.76 18.27 0.15
N GLY A 290 24.48 18.21 -0.98
CA GLY A 290 25.74 18.93 -1.16
C GLY A 290 25.58 20.43 -1.45
N ALA A 291 24.37 20.89 -1.78
CA ALA A 291 24.08 22.28 -2.12
C ALA A 291 23.42 23.06 -0.98
N VAL A 292 23.15 22.41 0.16
CA VAL A 292 22.38 22.95 1.28
C VAL A 292 23.18 22.74 2.57
N ASP A 293 23.17 23.72 3.47
CA ASP A 293 23.84 23.60 4.76
C ASP A 293 22.95 22.96 5.84
N HIS A 294 23.54 22.63 7.00
CA HIS A 294 22.81 22.01 8.10
C HIS A 294 21.70 22.91 8.67
N VAL A 295 21.84 24.24 8.61
CA VAL A 295 20.84 25.19 9.14
C VAL A 295 19.59 25.13 8.27
N GLN A 296 19.75 25.14 6.95
CA GLN A 296 18.66 25.02 6.00
C GLN A 296 17.93 23.67 6.14
N ILE A 297 18.67 22.57 6.30
CA ILE A 297 18.07 21.23 6.54
C ILE A 297 17.28 21.23 7.85
N GLN A 298 17.82 21.80 8.93
CA GLN A 298 17.13 21.91 10.21
C GLN A 298 15.83 22.72 10.09
N VAL A 299 15.85 23.84 9.38
CA VAL A 299 14.66 24.67 9.15
C VAL A 299 13.59 23.90 8.37
N MET A 300 13.99 23.20 7.29
CA MET A 300 13.06 22.37 6.49
C MET A 300 12.44 21.25 7.33
N MET A 301 13.26 20.54 8.11
CA MET A 301 12.81 19.47 8.99
C MET A 301 11.88 19.98 10.10
N ASN A 302 12.24 21.09 10.77
CA ASN A 302 11.41 21.68 11.84
C ASN A 302 10.06 22.13 11.30
N LYS A 303 10.01 22.71 10.09
CA LYS A 303 8.76 23.06 9.43
C LYS A 303 7.84 21.85 9.23
N PHE A 304 8.39 20.69 8.86
CA PHE A 304 7.58 19.48 8.73
C PHE A 304 7.13 18.89 10.08
N LYS A 305 7.98 18.99 11.12
CA LYS A 305 7.57 18.62 12.49
C LYS A 305 6.42 19.49 12.98
N GLU A 306 6.52 20.80 12.80
CA GLU A 306 5.45 21.75 13.14
C GLU A 306 4.16 21.45 12.37
N LYS A 307 4.25 21.19 11.05
CA LYS A 307 3.11 20.77 10.24
C LYS A 307 2.47 19.47 10.77
N LEU A 308 3.26 18.47 11.14
CA LEU A 308 2.73 17.23 11.72
C LEU A 308 1.98 17.52 13.03
N ASP A 309 2.56 18.32 13.92
CA ASP A 309 1.95 18.68 15.20
C ASP A 309 0.64 19.47 15.01
N GLU A 310 0.62 20.44 14.09
CA GLU A 310 -0.59 21.19 13.73
C GLU A 310 -1.67 20.28 13.16
N LEU A 311 -1.29 19.37 12.27
CA LEU A 311 -2.20 18.43 11.66
C LEU A 311 -2.82 17.51 12.73
N VAL A 312 -2.00 16.91 13.59
CA VAL A 312 -2.47 16.08 14.71
C VAL A 312 -3.35 16.88 15.66
N LYS A 313 -3.03 18.15 15.97
CA LYS A 313 -3.89 19.02 16.79
C LYS A 313 -5.26 19.24 16.16
N SER A 314 -5.36 19.29 14.83
CA SER A 314 -6.63 19.47 14.12
C SER A 314 -7.55 18.23 14.12
N PHE A 315 -6.99 17.04 14.40
CA PHE A 315 -7.75 15.80 14.35
C PHE A 315 -8.80 15.70 15.46
N PRO A 316 -9.92 14.98 15.20
CA PRO A 316 -10.92 14.68 16.21
C PRO A 316 -10.34 13.83 17.35
N HIS A 317 -10.96 13.88 18.52
CA HIS A 317 -10.45 13.19 19.72
C HIS A 317 -10.31 11.68 19.50
N GLU A 318 -11.25 11.06 18.80
CA GLU A 318 -11.25 9.63 18.49
C GLU A 318 -10.05 9.25 17.62
N ALA A 319 -9.66 10.10 16.66
CA ALA A 319 -8.48 9.86 15.83
C ALA A 319 -7.19 10.02 16.62
N LYS A 320 -7.11 11.00 17.54
CA LYS A 320 -5.94 11.18 18.42
C LYS A 320 -5.75 10.00 19.39
N ALA A 321 -6.84 9.40 19.84
CA ALA A 321 -6.82 8.22 20.70
C ALA A 321 -6.58 6.90 19.93
N ASN A 322 -6.65 6.93 18.60
CA ASN A 322 -6.48 5.74 17.78
C ASN A 322 -4.99 5.36 17.68
N SER A 323 -4.65 4.15 18.12
CA SER A 323 -3.26 3.65 18.13
C SER A 323 -2.64 3.54 16.72
N LEU A 324 -3.44 3.33 15.68
CA LEU A 324 -2.95 3.28 14.30
C LEU A 324 -2.54 4.68 13.82
N ILE A 325 -3.28 5.73 14.19
CA ILE A 325 -2.92 7.12 13.88
C ILE A 325 -1.64 7.51 14.63
N GLN A 326 -1.53 7.15 15.91
CA GLN A 326 -0.33 7.41 16.72
C GLN A 326 0.92 6.76 16.09
N ARG A 327 0.83 5.47 15.71
CA ARG A 327 1.92 4.79 15.00
C ARG A 327 2.24 5.42 13.65
N LYS A 328 1.23 5.81 12.86
CA LYS A 328 1.46 6.50 11.59
C LYS A 328 2.19 7.84 11.78
N CYS A 329 1.92 8.55 12.87
CA CYS A 329 2.66 9.77 13.24
C CYS A 329 4.13 9.45 13.55
N LEU A 330 4.41 8.38 14.30
CA LEU A 330 5.79 7.91 14.53
C LEU A 330 6.49 7.57 13.21
N TYR A 331 5.82 6.85 12.30
CA TYR A 331 6.36 6.55 10.98
C TYR A 331 6.71 7.82 10.19
N ILE A 332 5.84 8.82 10.17
CA ILE A 332 6.11 10.10 9.50
C ILE A 332 7.27 10.85 10.18
N GLN A 333 7.40 10.76 11.50
CA GLN A 333 8.54 11.33 12.22
C GLN A 333 9.85 10.66 11.80
N ILE A 334 9.88 9.33 11.67
CA ILE A 334 11.04 8.60 11.12
C ILE A 334 11.36 9.15 9.73
N TYR A 335 10.35 9.25 8.87
CA TYR A 335 10.53 9.67 7.47
C TYR A 335 11.00 11.13 7.32
N ILE A 336 10.53 12.05 8.16
CA ILE A 336 11.01 13.44 8.22
C ILE A 336 12.48 13.51 8.65
N GLN A 337 12.90 12.60 9.54
CA GLN A 337 14.22 12.63 10.19
C GLN A 337 15.26 11.76 9.48
N GLU A 338 14.83 10.97 8.51
CA GLU A 338 15.69 10.09 7.71
C GLU A 338 16.85 10.85 7.05
N VAL A 339 16.67 12.13 6.70
CA VAL A 339 17.74 12.99 6.18
C VAL A 339 19.02 12.92 7.02
N GLY A 340 18.91 12.76 8.35
CA GLY A 340 20.06 12.64 9.25
C GLY A 340 20.93 11.40 8.99
N LEU A 341 20.34 10.35 8.42
CA LEU A 341 21.01 9.08 8.10
C LEU A 341 21.81 9.18 6.79
N HIS A 342 21.55 10.19 5.95
CA HIS A 342 22.16 10.34 4.63
C HIS A 342 23.38 11.26 4.62
N SER A 343 24.36 10.93 3.78
CA SER A 343 25.55 11.74 3.46
C SER A 343 25.51 12.14 1.98
N PRO A 344 26.00 13.33 1.58
CA PRO A 344 26.06 13.72 0.18
C PRO A 344 26.90 12.72 -0.64
N PRO A 345 26.58 12.49 -1.92
CA PRO A 345 27.39 11.62 -2.79
C PRO A 345 28.84 12.11 -2.85
N HIS A 346 29.81 11.19 -2.81
CA HIS A 346 31.27 11.46 -2.80
C HIS A 346 31.84 12.07 -1.51
N HIS A 347 31.02 12.21 -0.47
CA HIS A 347 31.47 12.61 0.87
C HIS A 347 31.71 11.37 1.74
N ASP A 348 32.46 10.40 1.22
CA ASP A 348 32.92 9.25 2.00
C ASP A 348 33.78 9.78 3.13
N ILE A 349 33.36 9.55 4.38
CA ILE A 349 34.18 9.85 5.56
C ILE A 349 35.24 8.75 5.69
N ASN A 350 36.03 8.57 4.65
CA ASN A 350 37.36 8.00 4.71
C ASN A 350 38.30 9.18 4.46
N ILE A 351 39.40 9.24 5.23
CA ILE A 351 40.45 10.27 5.21
C ILE A 351 40.32 11.25 6.39
N ASP A 352 41.13 10.94 7.40
CA ASP A 352 41.72 11.83 8.40
C ASP A 352 40.78 12.82 9.12
N PHE A 353 40.62 12.60 10.43
CA PHE A 353 39.99 13.47 11.44
C PHE A 353 40.47 14.95 11.43
N ALA A 354 41.38 15.33 10.55
CA ALA A 354 41.96 16.66 10.42
C ALA A 354 41.16 17.61 9.49
N THR A 355 40.27 17.12 8.63
CA THR A 355 39.51 17.98 7.70
C THR A 355 38.00 17.78 7.81
N THR A 356 37.29 18.85 8.14
CA THR A 356 35.81 18.90 8.11
C THR A 356 35.34 18.71 6.66
N CYS A 357 34.73 17.56 6.35
CA CYS A 357 34.28 17.19 5.01
C CYS A 357 33.28 18.20 4.42
N CYS A 358 32.28 18.62 5.20
CA CYS A 358 31.37 19.73 4.88
C CYS A 358 30.61 20.18 6.13
N SER A 359 29.76 21.22 5.99
CA SER A 359 28.92 21.75 7.06
C SER A 359 27.82 20.80 7.56
N TRP A 360 27.57 19.69 6.86
CA TRP A 360 26.55 18.68 7.20
C TRP A 360 27.16 17.41 7.80
N CYS A 361 28.15 16.80 7.13
CA CYS A 361 28.65 15.46 7.46
C CYS A 361 29.15 15.33 8.90
N SER A 362 29.88 16.35 9.38
CA SER A 362 30.44 16.41 10.73
C SER A 362 29.70 17.40 11.63
N SER A 363 28.39 17.59 11.40
CA SER A 363 27.58 18.52 12.19
C SER A 363 26.88 17.81 13.36
N LEU A 364 26.95 18.41 14.55
CA LEU A 364 26.16 17.98 15.70
C LEU A 364 24.63 18.00 15.41
N PRO A 365 24.09 18.99 14.67
CA PRO A 365 22.75 18.94 14.08
C PRO A 365 22.38 17.61 13.43
N ARG A 366 23.22 17.09 12.52
CA ARG A 366 22.96 15.83 11.83
C ARG A 366 22.90 14.66 12.80
N LEU A 367 23.85 14.57 13.74
CA LEU A 367 23.87 13.52 14.75
C LEU A 367 22.56 13.53 15.58
N ASN A 368 22.12 14.70 16.04
CA ASN A 368 20.87 14.84 16.78
C ASN A 368 19.63 14.42 15.97
N ILE A 369 19.61 14.71 14.66
CA ILE A 369 18.54 14.28 13.76
C ILE A 369 18.56 12.75 13.61
N ALA A 370 19.73 12.13 13.41
CA ALA A 370 19.86 10.68 13.33
C ALA A 370 19.44 9.97 14.62
N ILE A 371 19.86 10.49 15.79
CA ILE A 371 19.44 10.00 17.11
C ILE A 371 17.91 10.08 17.27
N SER A 372 17.31 11.19 16.85
CA SER A 372 15.84 11.34 16.90
C SER A 372 15.15 10.31 16.00
N CYS A 373 15.69 10.08 14.79
CA CYS A 373 15.15 9.13 13.83
C CYS A 373 15.16 7.70 14.39
N ILE A 374 16.27 7.31 15.03
CA ILE A 374 16.43 6.01 15.70
C ILE A 374 15.42 5.89 16.84
N ARG A 375 15.29 6.90 17.70
CA ARG A 375 14.33 6.87 18.81
C ARG A 375 12.88 6.74 18.32
N ALA A 376 12.51 7.43 17.25
CA ALA A 376 11.19 7.30 16.64
C ALA A 376 10.95 5.87 16.10
N ALA A 377 11.96 5.26 15.46
CA ALA A 377 11.91 3.87 15.01
C ALA A 377 11.76 2.87 16.18
N GLN A 378 12.50 3.08 17.26
CA GLN A 378 12.38 2.28 18.49
C GLN A 378 10.98 2.38 19.09
N SER A 379 10.43 3.60 19.22
CA SER A 379 9.06 3.83 19.68
C SER A 379 8.03 3.12 18.79
N TYR A 380 8.18 3.21 17.47
CA TYR A 380 7.28 2.53 16.53
C TYR A 380 7.29 1.01 16.74
N ILE A 381 8.48 0.40 16.83
CA ILE A 381 8.61 -1.05 17.00
C ILE A 381 8.05 -1.50 18.36
N ASN A 382 8.28 -0.72 19.42
CA ASN A 382 7.73 -1.01 20.74
C ASN A 382 6.19 -0.97 20.74
N GLU A 383 5.59 0.08 20.16
CA GLU A 383 4.14 0.17 20.03
C GLU A 383 3.57 -0.96 19.18
N TYR A 384 4.25 -1.36 18.10
CA TYR A 384 3.87 -2.51 17.30
C TYR A 384 3.92 -3.82 18.12
N GLY A 385 4.99 -4.04 18.90
CA GLY A 385 5.14 -5.23 19.76
C GLY A 385 4.09 -5.33 20.88
N CYS A 386 3.58 -4.19 21.34
CA CYS A 386 2.51 -4.09 22.32
C CYS A 386 1.10 -4.39 21.76
N LEU A 387 0.94 -4.54 20.45
CA LEU A 387 -0.36 -4.85 19.86
C LEU A 387 -0.96 -6.14 20.41
N SER A 388 -2.28 -6.15 20.54
CA SER A 388 -3.03 -7.35 20.90
C SER A 388 -2.92 -8.41 19.81
N PRO A 389 -3.05 -9.71 20.13
CA PRO A 389 -3.12 -10.76 19.12
C PRO A 389 -4.22 -10.53 18.07
N GLN A 390 -5.34 -9.93 18.46
CA GLN A 390 -6.43 -9.63 17.54
C GLN A 390 -6.01 -8.56 16.53
N SER A 391 -5.46 -7.44 17.00
CA SER A 391 -5.01 -6.35 16.13
C SER A 391 -3.86 -6.75 15.20
N LEU A 392 -2.99 -7.66 15.64
CA LEU A 392 -1.94 -8.21 14.78
C LEU A 392 -2.49 -9.06 13.62
N ARG A 393 -3.65 -9.70 13.81
CA ARG A 393 -4.29 -10.53 12.76
C ARG A 393 -5.04 -9.72 11.71
N THR A 394 -5.29 -8.45 12.00
CA THR A 394 -6.05 -7.50 11.18
C THR A 394 -5.17 -6.42 10.55
N THR A 395 -3.85 -6.50 10.71
CA THR A 395 -2.93 -5.55 10.09
C THR A 395 -3.04 -5.58 8.57
N VAL A 396 -2.71 -4.44 7.97
CA VAL A 396 -2.68 -4.24 6.53
C VAL A 396 -1.23 -4.06 6.08
N LEU A 397 -0.99 -4.26 4.79
CA LEU A 397 0.35 -4.19 4.19
C LEU A 397 1.10 -2.93 4.60
N PHE A 398 0.44 -1.77 4.62
CA PHE A 398 1.11 -0.50 4.89
C PHE A 398 1.73 -0.48 6.30
N GLN A 399 1.04 -1.04 7.30
CA GLN A 399 1.56 -1.13 8.67
C GLN A 399 2.76 -2.08 8.77
N GLU A 400 2.73 -3.18 8.01
CA GLU A 400 3.85 -4.12 7.91
C GLU A 400 5.05 -3.48 7.20
N SER A 401 4.81 -2.71 6.14
CA SER A 401 5.86 -1.97 5.42
C SER A 401 6.50 -0.89 6.30
N GLU A 402 5.71 -0.21 7.13
CA GLU A 402 6.17 0.80 8.09
C GLU A 402 7.00 0.16 9.22
N LEU A 403 6.62 -1.04 9.68
CA LEU A 403 7.43 -1.83 10.63
C LEU A 403 8.79 -2.20 10.03
N LEU A 404 8.78 -2.75 8.81
CA LEU A 404 10.01 -3.10 8.11
C LEU A 404 10.90 -1.88 7.89
N TYR A 405 10.29 -0.72 7.60
CA TYR A 405 11.00 0.54 7.48
C TYR A 405 11.72 0.95 8.78
N ALA A 406 11.02 0.89 9.91
CA ALA A 406 11.61 1.19 11.22
C ALA A 406 12.76 0.23 11.55
N ILE A 407 12.62 -1.06 11.22
CA ILE A 407 13.69 -2.06 11.38
C ILE A 407 14.89 -1.71 10.51
N LEU A 408 14.70 -1.30 9.25
CA LEU A 408 15.79 -0.88 8.36
C LEU A 408 16.57 0.32 8.89
N VAL A 409 15.87 1.29 9.50
CA VAL A 409 16.52 2.45 10.15
C VAL A 409 17.43 1.99 11.30
N LEU A 410 16.95 1.11 12.18
CA LEU A 410 17.77 0.56 13.26
C LEU A 410 18.92 -0.29 12.74
N ALA A 411 18.68 -1.03 11.65
CA ALA A 411 19.69 -1.86 11.03
C ALA A 411 20.83 -1.00 10.47
N ALA A 412 20.50 0.04 9.70
CA ALA A 412 21.49 0.94 9.10
C ALA A 412 22.39 1.59 10.16
N ALA A 413 21.81 2.01 11.29
CA ALA A 413 22.57 2.54 12.40
C ALA A 413 23.41 1.48 13.13
N THR A 414 22.86 0.28 13.39
CA THR A 414 23.58 -0.78 14.14
C THR A 414 24.75 -1.38 13.36
N LEU A 415 24.64 -1.41 12.02
CA LEU A 415 25.62 -2.04 11.13
C LEU A 415 26.69 -1.05 10.66
N GLY A 416 26.63 0.20 11.13
CA GLY A 416 27.63 1.22 10.77
C GLY A 416 27.49 1.76 9.35
N ALA A 417 26.35 1.56 8.69
CA ALA A 417 26.06 2.15 7.38
C ALA A 417 25.85 3.68 7.47
N VAL A 418 25.61 4.21 8.68
CA VAL A 418 25.42 5.65 8.94
C VAL A 418 26.73 6.27 9.41
N THR A 419 27.28 7.19 8.62
CA THR A 419 28.55 7.87 8.89
C THR A 419 28.32 9.24 9.57
N VAL A 420 28.40 9.28 10.90
CA VAL A 420 28.28 10.50 11.74
C VAL A 420 29.54 10.71 12.60
N ILE A 421 29.64 11.84 13.33
CA ILE A 421 30.80 12.18 14.16
C ILE A 421 31.09 11.12 15.24
N GLU A 422 30.03 10.59 15.86
CA GLU A 422 30.11 9.60 16.95
C GLU A 422 29.33 8.33 16.56
N PRO A 423 29.86 7.52 15.62
CA PRO A 423 29.14 6.37 15.09
C PRO A 423 28.98 5.24 16.13
N GLY A 424 29.87 5.18 17.12
CA GLY A 424 29.80 4.22 18.24
C GLY A 424 28.56 4.43 19.11
N GLU A 425 28.30 5.67 19.52
CA GLU A 425 27.10 6.02 20.31
C GLU A 425 25.83 5.71 19.52
N LEU A 426 25.81 6.03 18.22
CA LEU A 426 24.66 5.77 17.36
C LEU A 426 24.39 4.25 17.23
N ARG A 427 25.45 3.45 17.11
CA ARG A 427 25.39 1.99 17.02
C ARG A 427 24.87 1.35 18.32
N GLU A 428 25.39 1.81 19.45
CA GLU A 428 24.94 1.37 20.78
C GLU A 428 23.49 1.76 21.05
N LEU A 429 23.10 2.98 20.66
CA LEU A 429 21.73 3.46 20.80
C LEU A 429 20.75 2.63 19.98
N ALA A 430 21.07 2.31 18.73
CA ALA A 430 20.14 1.65 17.81
C ALA A 430 19.75 0.24 18.30
N ASP A 431 20.74 -0.54 18.75
CA ASP A 431 20.61 -1.90 19.29
C ASP A 431 19.49 -2.74 18.65
N ILE A 432 19.57 -2.95 17.34
CA ILE A 432 18.54 -3.70 16.59
C ILE A 432 18.26 -5.11 17.18
N SER A 433 19.23 -5.72 17.88
CA SER A 433 19.09 -7.08 18.42
C SER A 433 17.96 -7.17 19.43
N THR A 434 17.88 -6.23 20.36
CA THR A 434 16.84 -6.22 21.40
C THR A 434 15.45 -6.18 20.78
N TYR A 435 15.27 -5.35 19.74
CA TYR A 435 13.99 -5.19 19.04
C TYR A 435 13.64 -6.41 18.18
N LEU A 436 14.59 -6.98 17.44
CA LEU A 436 14.36 -8.18 16.64
C LEU A 436 14.06 -9.41 17.51
N ILE A 437 14.69 -9.54 18.67
CA ILE A 437 14.38 -10.61 19.64
C ILE A 437 12.94 -10.47 20.13
N ALA A 438 12.55 -9.28 20.58
CA ALA A 438 11.19 -9.03 21.05
C ALA A 438 10.13 -9.29 19.97
N LEU A 439 10.38 -8.84 18.73
CA LEU A 439 9.50 -9.10 17.59
C LEU A 439 9.43 -10.58 17.24
N ARG A 440 10.56 -11.29 17.17
CA ARG A 440 10.59 -12.74 16.93
C ARG A 440 9.75 -13.47 17.97
N ASP A 441 9.97 -13.19 19.24
CA ASP A 441 9.28 -13.88 20.34
C ASP A 441 7.78 -13.59 20.29
N LYS A 442 7.39 -12.35 20.00
CA LYS A 442 5.99 -11.97 19.75
C LYS A 442 5.39 -12.76 18.57
N MET A 443 6.06 -12.83 17.43
CA MET A 443 5.59 -13.57 16.26
C MET A 443 5.44 -15.07 16.53
N MET A 444 6.36 -15.66 17.31
CA MET A 444 6.26 -17.06 17.74
C MET A 444 5.01 -17.31 18.61
N THR A 445 4.62 -16.36 19.49
CA THR A 445 3.38 -16.49 20.27
C THR A 445 2.10 -16.38 19.43
N MET A 446 2.22 -15.82 18.22
CA MET A 446 1.10 -15.64 17.30
C MET A 446 0.88 -16.83 16.35
N GLY A 447 1.93 -17.65 16.18
CA GLY A 447 1.93 -18.83 15.33
C GLY A 447 0.82 -19.81 15.74
N THR A 448 0.13 -20.33 14.74
CA THR A 448 -0.96 -21.30 14.96
C THR A 448 -0.50 -22.72 14.68
N MET A 449 -1.16 -23.71 15.29
CA MET A 449 -0.88 -25.13 15.06
C MET A 449 -1.87 -25.73 14.06
N THR A 450 -1.41 -26.69 13.27
CA THR A 450 -2.27 -27.57 12.48
C THR A 450 -3.03 -28.53 13.39
N ASP A 451 -4.07 -29.16 12.86
CA ASP A 451 -4.86 -30.18 13.59
C ASP A 451 -4.01 -31.39 13.99
N HIS A 452 -2.85 -31.57 13.33
CA HIS A 452 -1.85 -32.61 13.62
C HIS A 452 -0.75 -32.15 14.60
N GLY A 453 -0.88 -30.96 15.20
CA GLY A 453 0.06 -30.44 16.18
C GLY A 453 1.39 -29.91 15.62
N GLN A 454 1.50 -29.73 14.30
CA GLN A 454 2.66 -29.08 13.66
C GLN A 454 2.43 -27.58 13.51
N ASP A 455 3.48 -26.77 13.60
CA ASP A 455 3.42 -25.33 13.32
C ASP A 455 2.81 -25.06 11.93
N ARG A 456 1.78 -24.22 11.86
CA ARG A 456 1.32 -23.68 10.58
C ARG A 456 2.38 -22.71 10.07
N ARG A 457 2.74 -22.84 8.79
CA ARG A 457 3.65 -21.92 8.09
C ARG A 457 2.93 -20.65 7.66
N ASP A 458 2.17 -20.07 8.58
CA ASP A 458 1.40 -18.85 8.38
C ASP A 458 2.30 -17.61 8.32
N TYR A 459 1.68 -16.43 8.13
CA TYR A 459 2.41 -15.16 8.05
C TYR A 459 3.30 -14.91 9.27
N PHE A 460 2.78 -15.15 10.48
CA PHE A 460 3.51 -14.89 11.73
C PHE A 460 4.71 -15.83 11.86
N TRP A 461 4.55 -17.10 11.52
CA TRP A 461 5.66 -18.05 11.49
C TRP A 461 6.77 -17.57 10.52
N LYS A 462 6.39 -17.13 9.30
CA LYS A 462 7.35 -16.60 8.32
C LYS A 462 8.09 -15.37 8.86
N MET A 463 7.38 -14.43 9.48
CA MET A 463 7.99 -13.24 10.09
C MET A 463 8.91 -13.60 11.26
N ALA A 464 8.57 -14.59 12.09
CA ALA A 464 9.45 -15.10 13.13
C ALA A 464 10.76 -15.67 12.56
N GLN A 465 10.67 -16.46 11.47
CA GLN A 465 11.86 -16.97 10.79
C GLN A 465 12.69 -15.84 10.16
N PHE A 466 12.05 -14.84 9.56
CA PHE A 466 12.71 -13.66 9.03
C PHE A 466 13.53 -12.92 10.11
N PHE A 467 12.92 -12.62 11.26
CA PHE A 467 13.62 -11.95 12.37
C PHE A 467 14.73 -12.81 12.97
N LYS A 468 14.52 -14.12 13.12
CA LYS A 468 15.55 -15.07 13.56
C LYS A 468 16.74 -15.05 12.59
N HIS A 469 16.47 -15.00 11.29
CA HIS A 469 17.51 -14.95 10.28
C HIS A 469 18.32 -13.64 10.35
N CYS A 470 17.64 -12.49 10.48
CA CYS A 470 18.30 -11.18 10.67
C CYS A 470 19.26 -11.18 11.88
N LEU A 471 18.88 -11.83 12.98
CA LEU A 471 19.71 -11.93 14.18
C LEU A 471 20.98 -12.77 13.96
N ASN A 472 20.89 -13.86 13.19
CA ASN A 472 22.02 -14.73 12.88
C ASN A 472 23.05 -14.04 11.97
N TRP A 473 22.58 -13.21 11.04
CA TRP A 473 23.48 -12.47 10.16
C TRP A 473 24.37 -11.49 10.97
N LYS A 474 23.79 -10.80 11.97
CA LYS A 474 24.56 -9.91 12.87
C LYS A 474 25.63 -10.67 13.69
N SER A 475 25.34 -11.89 14.13
CA SER A 475 26.31 -12.66 14.93
C SER A 475 27.49 -13.17 14.09
N GLN A 476 27.25 -13.48 12.81
CA GLN A 476 28.31 -13.85 11.87
C GLN A 476 29.23 -12.67 11.54
N ASP A 477 28.66 -11.48 11.31
CA ASP A 477 29.43 -10.25 11.07
C ASP A 477 30.29 -9.85 12.30
N GLY A 478 29.82 -10.13 13.51
CA GLY A 478 30.60 -9.95 14.74
C GLY A 478 31.74 -10.97 14.96
N SER A 479 31.77 -12.07 14.20
CA SER A 479 32.74 -13.17 14.37
C SER A 479 33.89 -13.18 13.35
N ASN A 480 33.78 -12.39 12.28
CA ASN A 480 34.90 -12.10 11.38
C ASN A 480 35.72 -10.93 11.93
N GLN A 481 36.82 -11.23 12.64
CA GLN A 481 37.84 -10.24 12.97
C GLN A 481 38.41 -9.62 11.68
N ALA A 482 38.52 -8.29 11.70
CA ALA A 482 39.21 -7.37 10.78
C ALA A 482 39.85 -7.98 9.51
N PRO A 483 39.42 -7.60 8.30
CA PRO A 483 40.29 -7.67 7.14
C PRO A 483 41.23 -6.47 7.14
N CYS A 484 42.53 -6.75 7.04
CA CYS A 484 43.55 -5.79 6.64
C CYS A 484 43.12 -4.97 5.42
N LEU A 485 43.60 -3.71 5.36
CA LEU A 485 43.54 -2.86 4.17
C LEU A 485 43.87 -3.66 2.89
N GLY A 486 42.92 -3.72 1.95
CA GLY A 486 43.13 -4.36 0.67
C GLY A 486 41.85 -4.47 -0.16
N THR A 487 41.55 -3.41 -0.92
CA THR A 487 40.67 -3.39 -2.09
C THR A 487 39.28 -4.04 -1.93
N CYS A 488 38.37 -3.35 -1.23
CA CYS A 488 36.97 -3.41 -1.64
C CYS A 488 36.82 -2.54 -2.89
N SER A 489 36.70 -3.19 -4.05
CA SER A 489 36.22 -2.53 -5.26
C SER A 489 34.83 -1.97 -4.96
N SER A 490 34.74 -0.65 -4.95
CA SER A 490 33.53 0.15 -4.88
C SER A 490 32.48 -0.32 -5.90
N SER A 491 31.44 -1.03 -5.44
CA SER A 491 30.12 -0.94 -6.07
C SER A 491 29.32 0.06 -5.26
N SER A 492 29.03 1.20 -5.87
CA SER A 492 28.30 2.35 -5.32
C SER A 492 26.81 2.05 -5.09
N ASP A 493 26.49 0.98 -4.38
CA ASP A 493 25.12 0.52 -4.14
C ASP A 493 24.93 0.14 -2.66
N ASP A 494 25.13 1.13 -1.79
CA ASP A 494 24.79 1.09 -0.37
C ASP A 494 23.29 1.39 -0.17
N SER A 495 22.45 0.51 -0.70
CA SER A 495 21.06 0.44 -0.25
C SER A 495 20.93 -0.70 0.77
N MET A 496 20.65 -0.33 2.03
CA MET A 496 20.04 -1.20 3.02
C MET A 496 18.59 -1.47 2.60
N SER A 497 18.43 -2.23 1.52
CA SER A 497 17.14 -2.59 0.94
C SER A 497 16.59 -3.85 1.62
N PHE A 498 15.30 -3.86 1.93
CA PHE A 498 14.53 -5.01 2.41
C PHE A 498 14.81 -6.29 1.58
N LEU A 499 15.09 -6.13 0.29
CA LEU A 499 15.40 -7.24 -0.63
C LEU A 499 16.70 -7.99 -0.25
N ARG A 500 17.75 -7.29 0.21
CA ARG A 500 19.02 -7.93 0.66
C ARG A 500 18.86 -8.77 1.93
N ILE A 501 17.89 -8.44 2.78
CA ILE A 501 17.61 -9.18 4.01
C ILE A 501 16.79 -10.45 3.68
N LEU A 502 15.91 -10.38 2.68
CA LEU A 502 15.16 -11.54 2.18
C LEU A 502 16.05 -12.55 1.43
N GLU A 503 17.10 -12.09 0.75
CA GLU A 503 18.06 -12.93 -0.01
C GLU A 503 18.83 -13.93 0.86
N ASN A 504 19.01 -13.65 2.15
CA ASN A 504 19.80 -14.50 3.04
C ASN A 504 18.98 -15.59 3.75
N ILE A 505 17.65 -15.59 3.63
CA ILE A 505 16.78 -16.61 4.24
C ILE A 505 17.16 -18.01 3.70
N PRO A 506 17.62 -18.96 4.54
CA PRO A 506 18.13 -20.25 4.06
C PRO A 506 17.02 -21.07 3.41
N THR A 507 17.27 -21.54 2.20
CA THR A 507 16.39 -22.43 1.42
C THR A 507 16.38 -23.89 1.91
N GLU A 508 17.20 -24.25 2.88
CA GLU A 508 17.39 -25.63 3.32
C GLU A 508 16.40 -26.05 4.41
N GLU A 509 15.16 -26.31 4.01
CA GLU A 509 14.32 -27.38 4.61
C GLU A 509 13.16 -27.81 3.70
N VAL A 510 13.27 -27.56 2.39
CA VAL A 510 12.30 -27.99 1.37
C VAL A 510 12.93 -29.01 0.42
N ILE A 511 13.43 -30.11 0.96
CA ILE A 511 13.62 -31.37 0.23
C ILE A 511 13.29 -32.47 1.25
N GLN A 512 12.16 -33.18 1.16
CA GLN A 512 12.11 -34.36 0.32
C GLN A 512 10.70 -34.77 -0.13
N LYS A 513 10.66 -35.04 -1.45
CA LYS A 513 9.95 -36.10 -2.17
C LYS A 513 8.42 -36.15 -2.03
N ASP A 514 7.76 -35.22 -2.72
CA ASP A 514 7.02 -35.63 -3.92
C ASP A 514 6.78 -34.42 -4.84
N THR A 515 6.95 -34.67 -6.13
CA THR A 515 7.04 -33.70 -7.23
C THR A 515 5.76 -32.90 -7.43
N MET A 516 5.73 -31.62 -7.04
CA MET A 516 4.92 -30.52 -7.64
C MET A 516 5.15 -29.15 -6.94
N PHE A 517 6.36 -28.83 -6.50
CA PHE A 517 6.72 -27.51 -5.94
C PHE A 517 7.98 -26.93 -6.63
N ASN A 518 8.04 -27.07 -7.95
CA ASN A 518 9.11 -26.49 -8.77
C ASN A 518 8.88 -24.98 -8.95
N LEU A 519 9.98 -24.22 -8.88
CA LEU A 519 10.19 -22.83 -9.30
C LEU A 519 9.99 -21.74 -8.23
N LEU A 520 10.93 -21.70 -7.29
CA LEU A 520 11.61 -20.43 -6.99
C LEU A 520 13.09 -20.60 -7.34
N ASP A 521 13.35 -20.76 -8.63
CA ASP A 521 14.66 -20.46 -9.21
C ASP A 521 14.85 -18.94 -9.06
N MET A 522 15.90 -18.52 -8.36
CA MET A 522 16.25 -17.10 -8.11
C MET A 522 17.50 -16.67 -8.90
N SER A 523 17.96 -17.47 -9.87
CA SER A 523 19.08 -17.14 -10.76
C SER A 523 18.88 -15.87 -11.58
N TRP A 524 17.63 -15.39 -11.70
CA TRP A 524 17.22 -14.21 -12.47
C TRP A 524 17.39 -12.87 -11.72
N ILE A 525 17.65 -12.86 -10.39
CA ILE A 525 17.88 -11.61 -9.63
C ILE A 525 19.34 -11.11 -9.78
N MET A 526 20.27 -11.97 -10.22
CA MET A 526 21.68 -11.59 -10.46
C MET A 526 21.96 -10.99 -11.84
N SER A 527 20.94 -10.69 -12.67
CA SER A 527 21.13 -10.28 -14.07
C SER A 527 20.53 -8.92 -14.43
N ALA A 528 20.74 -7.92 -13.59
CA ALA A 528 20.58 -6.51 -13.98
C ALA A 528 21.93 -5.77 -13.86
N THR A 529 22.95 -6.33 -14.49
CA THR A 529 24.07 -5.54 -15.02
C THR A 529 24.15 -5.85 -16.51
N GLU A 530 24.09 -4.78 -17.32
CA GLU A 530 24.12 -4.76 -18.79
C GLU A 530 22.78 -5.06 -19.53
N PHE A 531 21.85 -4.09 -19.50
CA PHE A 531 21.41 -3.27 -20.65
C PHE A 531 20.15 -2.45 -20.33
#